data_AF-A0A2W6PKW9-F1
#
_entry.id   AF-A0A2W6PKW9-F1
#
_cell.length_a   1.000
_cell.length_b   1.000
_cell.length_c   1.000
_cell.angle_alpha   90.00
_cell.angle_beta   90.00
_cell.angle_gamma   90.00
#
_symmetry.space_group_name_H-M   'P 1'
#
loop_
_entity.id
_entity.type
_entity.pdbx_description
1 polymer ?
#
loop_
_entity_poly.entity_id
_entity_poly.type
_entity_poly.pdbx_seq_one_letter_code
_entity_poly.pdbx_strand_id
1 'polypeptide(L)'
;MEFKNYEDVNLALKRLAELVVSIERINGEVTLECNRIKESRTSEIERLENEKKYLEQCISSFCEDNKADFADKRSKEFTFGTIGYKLSKSVSIPRVKEKLDKLIKAIKSYGHSECIVYEEKINKDALVELDDSSLVKLGLKRTIKDNFRIVPRLEALQGE
;
A
#
# COMPACT_ATOMS: atom_id res chain seq x y z
N MET A 1 38.06 -11.26 9.00
CA MET A 1 37.84 -11.05 10.45
C MET A 1 37.42 -12.37 11.02
N GLU A 2 38.29 -13.01 11.79
CA GLU A 2 37.95 -14.22 12.54
C GLU A 2 37.63 -13.81 13.97
N PHE A 3 36.39 -14.01 14.39
CA PHE A 3 35.95 -13.78 15.77
C PHE A 3 36.43 -14.94 16.63
N LYS A 4 37.50 -14.72 17.41
CA LYS A 4 38.11 -15.79 18.22
C LYS A 4 37.44 -15.95 19.59
N ASN A 5 36.91 -14.85 20.15
CA ASN A 5 36.26 -14.80 21.46
C ASN A 5 34.98 -13.95 21.43
N TYR A 6 34.11 -14.12 22.43
CA TYR A 6 32.89 -13.33 22.61
C TYR A 6 33.15 -11.82 22.79
N GLU A 7 34.35 -11.42 23.21
CA GLU A 7 34.76 -10.01 23.26
C GLU A 7 34.91 -9.40 21.85
N ASP A 8 35.44 -10.16 20.88
CA ASP A 8 35.55 -9.73 19.48
C ASP A 8 34.15 -9.61 18.85
N VAL A 9 33.24 -10.53 19.21
CA VAL A 9 31.81 -10.44 18.86
C VAL A 9 31.17 -9.21 19.49
N ASN A 10 31.44 -8.90 20.75
CA ASN A 10 30.92 -7.70 21.42
C ASN A 10 31.43 -6.40 20.75
N LEU A 11 32.71 -6.36 20.38
CA LEU A 11 33.28 -5.23 19.63
C LEU A 11 32.65 -5.11 18.23
N ALA A 12 32.40 -6.24 17.57
CA ALA A 12 31.69 -6.27 16.28
C ALA A 12 30.24 -5.81 16.42
N LEU A 13 29.56 -6.15 17.52
CA LEU A 13 28.21 -5.67 17.83
C LEU A 13 28.20 -4.16 18.05
N LYS A 14 29.21 -3.60 18.74
CA LYS A 14 29.39 -2.15 18.88
C LYS A 14 29.54 -1.49 17.51
N ARG A 15 30.44 -2.01 16.66
CA ARG A 15 30.64 -1.49 15.31
C ARG A 15 29.41 -1.65 14.42
N LEU A 16 28.67 -2.74 14.57
CA LEU A 16 27.39 -2.95 13.88
C LEU A 16 26.37 -1.88 14.31
N ALA A 17 26.28 -1.59 15.60
CA ALA A 17 25.40 -0.55 16.12
C ALA A 17 25.80 0.83 15.56
N GLU A 18 27.09 1.17 15.50
CA GLU A 18 27.58 2.43 14.91
C GLU A 18 27.25 2.54 13.41
N LEU A 19 27.37 1.43 12.68
CA LEU A 19 26.98 1.37 11.26
C LEU A 19 25.48 1.58 11.08
N VAL A 20 24.64 0.95 11.91
CA VAL A 20 23.19 1.10 11.86
C VAL A 20 22.80 2.56 12.13
N VAL A 21 23.35 3.19 13.18
CA VAL A 21 23.12 4.61 13.48
C VAL A 21 23.58 5.50 12.32
N SER A 22 24.72 5.20 11.72
CA SER A 22 25.23 5.95 10.56
C SER A 22 24.30 5.83 9.34
N ILE A 23 23.77 4.63 9.07
CA ILE A 23 22.80 4.39 8.00
C ILE A 23 21.48 5.13 8.30
N GLU A 24 21.00 5.10 9.54
CA GLU A 24 19.80 5.83 9.95
C GLU A 24 19.97 7.33 9.80
N ARG A 25 21.13 7.87 10.19
CA ARG A 25 21.48 9.29 10.01
C ARG A 25 21.42 9.69 8.54
N ILE A 26 22.07 8.92 7.65
CA ILE A 26 22.06 9.19 6.21
C ILE A 26 20.64 9.11 5.64
N ASN A 27 19.86 8.10 6.03
CA ASN A 27 18.46 7.99 5.60
C ASN A 27 17.60 9.17 6.10
N GLY A 28 17.87 9.66 7.31
CA GLY A 28 17.26 10.87 7.86
C GLY A 28 17.58 12.09 7.01
N GLU A 29 18.86 12.31 6.66
CA GLU A 29 19.30 13.40 5.77
C GLU A 29 18.65 13.31 4.39
N VAL A 30 18.63 12.13 3.76
CA VAL A 30 17.97 11.91 2.47
C VAL A 30 16.47 12.20 2.55
N THR A 31 15.82 11.80 3.64
CA THR A 31 14.39 12.07 3.86
C THR A 31 14.12 13.56 3.99
N LEU A 32 14.95 14.30 4.72
CA LEU A 32 14.85 15.76 4.85
C LEU A 32 15.04 16.45 3.50
N GLU A 33 16.05 16.05 2.72
CA GLU A 33 16.29 16.62 1.39
C GLU A 33 15.16 16.29 0.41
N CYS A 34 14.63 15.07 0.45
CA CYS A 34 13.46 14.69 -0.34
C CYS A 34 12.23 15.55 0.02
N ASN A 35 12.00 15.80 1.31
CA ASN A 35 10.93 16.70 1.76
C ASN A 35 11.15 18.13 1.28
N ARG A 36 12.38 18.64 1.33
CA ARG A 36 12.72 19.98 0.83
C ARG A 36 12.47 20.12 -0.68
N ILE A 37 12.85 19.11 -1.46
CA ILE A 37 12.59 19.08 -2.90
C ILE A 37 11.08 19.02 -3.16
N LYS A 38 10.36 18.17 -2.44
CA LYS A 38 8.90 18.09 -2.53
C LYS A 38 8.27 19.44 -2.25
N GLU A 39 8.58 20.07 -1.11
CA GLU A 39 8.04 21.38 -0.72
C GLU A 39 8.33 22.47 -1.77
N SER A 40 9.56 22.53 -2.28
CA SER A 40 9.91 23.51 -3.33
C SER A 40 9.15 23.29 -4.64
N ARG A 41 8.76 22.05 -4.95
CA ARG A 41 7.99 21.69 -6.16
C ARG A 41 6.49 21.65 -5.90
N THR A 42 6.04 21.60 -4.65
CA THR A 42 4.62 21.54 -4.27
C THR A 42 3.87 22.72 -4.87
N SER A 43 4.40 23.94 -4.78
CA SER A 43 3.75 25.12 -5.35
C SER A 43 3.59 25.06 -6.88
N GLU A 44 4.58 24.52 -7.59
CA GLU A 44 4.51 24.33 -9.05
C GLU A 44 3.49 23.24 -9.41
N ILE A 45 3.50 22.13 -8.66
CA ILE A 45 2.55 21.03 -8.83
C ILE A 45 1.13 21.51 -8.53
N GLU A 46 0.91 22.25 -7.45
CA GLU A 46 -0.39 22.81 -7.10
C GLU A 46 -0.90 23.76 -8.16
N ARG A 47 -0.04 24.61 -8.74
CA ARG A 47 -0.41 25.48 -9.86
C ARG A 47 -0.85 24.66 -11.08
N LEU A 48 -0.07 23.66 -11.48
CA LEU A 48 -0.39 22.80 -12.62
C LEU A 48 -1.65 21.97 -12.38
N GLU A 49 -1.84 21.44 -11.17
CA GLU A 49 -3.05 20.71 -10.78
C GLU A 49 -4.28 21.63 -10.77
N ASN A 50 -4.12 22.89 -10.35
CA ASN A 50 -5.21 23.87 -10.40
C ASN A 50 -5.58 24.21 -11.84
N GLU A 51 -4.62 24.49 -12.71
CA GLU A 51 -4.89 24.74 -14.14
C GLU A 51 -5.53 23.52 -14.82
N LYS A 52 -5.03 22.31 -14.54
CA LYS A 52 -5.62 21.05 -15.00
C LYS A 52 -7.07 20.93 -14.54
N LYS A 53 -7.33 21.13 -13.25
CA LYS A 53 -8.68 21.02 -12.68
C LYS A 53 -9.62 22.08 -13.24
N TYR A 54 -9.14 23.30 -13.43
CA TYR A 54 -9.92 24.38 -14.05
C TYR A 54 -10.32 24.02 -15.49
N LEU A 55 -9.38 23.50 -16.29
CA LEU A 55 -9.68 23.02 -17.65
C LEU A 55 -10.68 21.86 -17.64
N GLU A 56 -10.50 20.87 -16.76
CA GLU A 56 -11.46 19.77 -16.59
C GLU A 56 -12.85 20.28 -16.22
N GLN A 57 -12.95 21.28 -15.32
CA GLN A 57 -14.22 21.90 -14.95
C GLN A 57 -14.84 22.68 -16.11
N CYS A 58 -14.06 23.47 -16.86
CA CYS A 58 -14.56 24.17 -18.05
C CYS A 58 -15.10 23.19 -19.10
N ILE A 59 -14.36 22.10 -19.38
CA ILE A 59 -14.79 21.06 -20.30
C ILE A 59 -16.08 20.40 -19.78
N SER A 60 -16.15 20.10 -18.48
CA SER A 60 -17.35 19.49 -17.87
C SER A 60 -18.56 20.42 -17.95
N SER A 61 -18.43 21.69 -17.61
CA SER A 61 -19.51 22.69 -17.70
C SER A 61 -19.98 22.87 -19.14
N PHE A 62 -19.04 22.90 -20.10
CA PHE A 62 -19.38 22.97 -21.52
C PHE A 62 -20.15 21.72 -21.98
N CYS A 63 -19.73 20.53 -21.55
CA CYS A 63 -20.44 19.29 -21.87
C CYS A 63 -21.84 19.25 -21.25
N GLU A 64 -22.00 19.77 -20.02
CA GLU A 64 -23.28 19.80 -19.31
C GLU A 64 -24.29 20.75 -19.98
N ASP A 65 -23.84 21.94 -20.41
CA ASP A 65 -24.65 22.87 -21.19
C ASP A 65 -25.03 22.29 -22.56
N ASN A 66 -24.10 21.56 -23.18
CA ASN A 66 -24.29 20.92 -24.49
C ASN A 66 -24.74 19.46 -24.40
N LYS A 67 -25.37 19.06 -23.30
CA LYS A 67 -25.79 17.66 -23.06
C LYS A 67 -26.73 17.12 -24.15
N ALA A 68 -27.48 17.99 -24.81
CA ALA A 68 -28.33 17.65 -25.95
C ALA A 68 -27.55 17.05 -27.13
N ASP A 69 -26.31 17.49 -27.33
CA ASP A 69 -25.43 17.01 -28.40
C ASP A 69 -24.87 15.60 -28.10
N PHE A 70 -24.80 15.22 -26.81
CA PHE A 70 -24.43 13.87 -26.36
C PHE A 70 -25.63 12.90 -26.29
N ALA A 71 -26.81 13.29 -26.78
CA ALA A 71 -28.01 12.45 -26.75
C ALA A 71 -27.93 11.24 -27.68
N ASP A 72 -27.30 11.39 -28.85
CA ASP A 72 -27.17 10.34 -29.88
C ASP A 72 -25.90 9.50 -29.70
N LYS A 73 -24.75 10.17 -29.56
CA LYS A 73 -23.46 9.56 -29.20
C LYS A 73 -22.95 10.15 -27.90
N ARG A 74 -22.92 9.33 -26.84
CA ARG A 74 -22.42 9.74 -25.51
C ARG A 74 -20.92 9.99 -25.46
N SER A 75 -20.18 9.81 -26.55
CA SER A 75 -18.73 9.97 -26.62
C SER A 75 -18.34 10.70 -27.91
N LYS A 76 -17.39 11.65 -27.79
CA LYS A 76 -16.76 12.37 -28.89
C LYS A 76 -15.25 12.22 -28.81
N GLU A 77 -14.63 11.77 -29.89
CA GLU A 77 -13.19 11.78 -30.07
C GLU A 77 -12.72 13.12 -30.63
N PHE A 78 -11.62 13.62 -30.09
CA PHE A 78 -10.85 14.76 -30.59
C PHE A 78 -9.41 14.34 -30.85
N THR A 79 -8.68 15.19 -31.55
CA THR A 79 -7.26 15.00 -31.87
C THR A 79 -6.37 14.74 -30.65
N PHE A 80 -6.73 15.27 -29.48
CA PHE A 80 -5.94 15.20 -28.24
C PHE A 80 -6.63 14.44 -27.10
N GLY A 81 -7.78 13.79 -27.34
CA GLY A 81 -8.47 13.03 -26.30
C GLY A 81 -9.93 12.73 -26.64
N THR A 82 -10.60 12.02 -25.74
CA THR A 82 -12.01 11.64 -25.91
C THR A 82 -12.80 12.17 -24.72
N ILE A 83 -13.90 12.87 -24.98
CA ILE A 83 -14.87 13.23 -23.95
C ILE A 83 -16.09 12.33 -24.06
N GLY A 84 -16.70 11.98 -22.95
CA GLY A 84 -17.96 11.25 -23.01
C GLY A 84 -18.58 10.97 -21.66
N TYR A 85 -19.90 10.83 -21.68
CA TYR A 85 -20.68 10.43 -20.51
C TYR A 85 -20.63 8.91 -20.35
N LYS A 86 -19.83 8.44 -19.40
CA LYS A 86 -19.94 7.07 -18.91
C LYS A 86 -20.99 7.01 -17.81
N LEU A 87 -21.98 6.13 -17.96
CA LEU A 87 -22.83 5.74 -16.84
C LEU A 87 -22.02 4.84 -15.90
N SER A 88 -21.38 5.45 -14.92
CA SER A 88 -20.78 4.73 -13.80
C SER A 88 -21.88 4.41 -12.80
N LYS A 89 -22.34 3.15 -12.80
CA LYS A 89 -23.23 2.63 -11.76
C LYS A 89 -22.39 2.37 -10.50
N SER A 90 -22.26 3.39 -9.66
CA SER A 90 -21.60 3.27 -8.35
C SER A 90 -22.64 3.07 -7.26
N VAL A 91 -22.51 1.99 -6.50
CA VAL A 91 -23.34 1.73 -5.31
C VAL A 91 -22.53 2.08 -4.08
N SER A 92 -23.04 3.00 -3.24
CA SER A 92 -22.41 3.37 -1.98
C SER A 92 -22.53 2.23 -0.96
N ILE A 93 -21.40 1.63 -0.61
CA ILE A 93 -21.33 0.59 0.44
C ILE A 93 -21.16 1.27 1.81
N PRO A 94 -22.01 0.97 2.81
CA PRO A 94 -21.87 1.52 4.15
C PRO A 94 -20.57 1.04 4.82
N ARG A 95 -19.78 1.95 5.38
CA ARG A 95 -18.51 1.63 6.09
C ARG A 95 -18.70 1.14 7.54
N VAL A 96 -19.91 1.21 8.07
CA VAL A 96 -20.20 0.82 9.47
C VAL A 96 -20.27 -0.70 9.57
N LYS A 97 -19.46 -1.30 10.45
CA LYS A 97 -19.33 -2.77 10.60
C LYS A 97 -20.68 -3.48 10.77
N GLU A 98 -21.58 -2.96 11.61
CA GLU A 98 -22.91 -3.56 11.81
C GLU A 98 -23.79 -3.51 10.54
N LYS A 99 -23.73 -2.41 9.78
CA LYS A 99 -24.49 -2.27 8.53
C LYS A 99 -23.89 -3.13 7.42
N LEU A 100 -22.57 -3.30 7.42
CA LEU A 100 -21.86 -4.18 6.50
C LEU A 100 -22.22 -5.65 6.76
N ASP A 101 -22.23 -6.09 8.02
CA ASP A 101 -22.63 -7.47 8.38
C ASP A 101 -24.08 -7.76 8.01
N LYS A 102 -25.00 -6.81 8.28
CA LYS A 102 -26.40 -6.89 7.84
C LYS A 102 -26.53 -6.91 6.32
N LEU A 103 -25.72 -6.12 5.62
CA LEU A 103 -25.68 -6.10 4.15
C LEU A 103 -25.16 -7.43 3.60
N ILE A 104 -24.08 -7.99 4.14
CA ILE A 104 -23.53 -9.29 3.75
C ILE A 104 -24.56 -10.40 4.00
N LYS A 105 -25.25 -10.39 5.15
CA LYS A 105 -26.34 -11.32 5.46
C LYS A 105 -27.50 -11.17 4.49
N ALA A 106 -27.93 -9.94 4.19
CA ALA A 106 -28.99 -9.70 3.21
C ALA A 106 -28.56 -10.20 1.82
N ILE A 107 -27.35 -9.87 1.36
CA ILE A 107 -26.80 -10.33 0.07
C ILE A 107 -26.80 -11.86 -0.01
N LYS A 108 -26.42 -12.57 1.07
CA LYS A 108 -26.51 -14.04 1.16
C LYS A 108 -27.96 -14.53 1.11
N SER A 109 -28.88 -13.91 1.85
CA SER A 109 -30.30 -14.28 1.88
C SER A 109 -31.02 -14.03 0.55
N TYR A 110 -30.62 -13.00 -0.19
CA TYR A 110 -31.17 -12.68 -1.52
C TYR A 110 -30.49 -13.47 -2.65
N GLY A 111 -29.53 -14.34 -2.34
CA GLY A 111 -28.88 -15.22 -3.32
C GLY A 111 -27.80 -14.55 -4.18
N HIS A 112 -27.45 -13.29 -3.93
CA HIS A 112 -26.41 -12.55 -4.67
C HIS A 112 -25.00 -12.82 -4.12
N SER A 113 -24.66 -14.11 -3.95
CA SER A 113 -23.34 -14.53 -3.46
C SER A 113 -22.19 -14.04 -4.35
N GLU A 114 -22.47 -13.75 -5.62
CA GLU A 114 -21.57 -13.13 -6.60
C GLU A 114 -21.07 -11.72 -6.20
N CYS A 115 -21.78 -11.04 -5.29
CA CYS A 115 -21.38 -9.72 -4.77
C CYS A 115 -20.44 -9.83 -3.54
N ILE A 116 -20.09 -11.03 -3.09
CA ILE A 116 -19.21 -11.26 -1.95
C ILE A 116 -17.89 -11.83 -2.46
N VAL A 117 -16.81 -11.06 -2.30
CA VAL A 117 -15.46 -11.55 -2.58
C VAL A 117 -14.97 -12.29 -1.34
N TYR A 118 -14.78 -13.60 -1.46
CA TYR A 118 -14.12 -14.41 -0.46
C TYR A 118 -12.63 -14.43 -0.77
N GLU A 119 -11.84 -13.78 0.08
CA GLU A 119 -10.38 -13.84 -0.03
C GLU A 119 -9.85 -14.92 0.92
N GLU A 120 -9.55 -16.09 0.36
CA GLU A 120 -8.95 -17.20 1.10
C GLU A 120 -7.45 -16.96 1.26
N LYS A 121 -7.09 -16.23 2.31
CA LYS A 121 -5.69 -16.05 2.69
C LYS A 121 -5.20 -17.27 3.46
N ILE A 122 -4.07 -17.79 3.01
CA ILE A 122 -3.36 -18.86 3.71
C ILE A 122 -2.94 -18.36 5.10
N ASN A 123 -3.50 -18.97 6.13
CA ASN A 123 -3.05 -18.74 7.49
C ASN A 123 -1.73 -19.48 7.74
N LYS A 124 -0.61 -18.75 7.61
CA LYS A 124 0.73 -19.30 7.81
C LYS A 124 0.96 -19.78 9.24
N ASP A 125 0.29 -19.20 10.22
CA ASP A 125 0.43 -19.57 11.64
C ASP A 125 -0.19 -20.96 11.88
N ALA A 126 -1.42 -21.16 11.41
CA ALA A 126 -2.09 -22.46 11.44
C ALA A 126 -1.33 -23.53 10.62
N LEU A 127 -0.71 -23.16 9.50
CA LEU A 127 0.15 -24.07 8.73
C LEU A 127 1.40 -24.50 9.52
N VAL A 128 1.97 -23.64 10.37
CA VAL A 128 3.15 -23.97 11.19
C VAL A 128 2.79 -24.92 12.33
N GLU A 129 1.55 -24.87 12.83
CA GLU A 129 1.03 -25.77 13.87
C GLU A 129 0.59 -27.15 13.34
N LEU A 130 0.34 -27.29 12.04
CA LEU A 130 -0.03 -28.59 11.47
C LEU A 130 1.12 -29.60 11.56
N ASP A 131 0.74 -30.85 11.86
CA ASP A 131 1.64 -31.99 11.80
C ASP A 131 2.30 -32.15 10.42
N ASP A 132 3.55 -32.64 10.40
CA ASP A 132 4.32 -32.90 9.19
C ASP A 132 3.57 -33.82 8.21
N SER A 133 2.75 -34.74 8.72
CA SER A 133 1.87 -35.61 7.91
C SER A 133 0.83 -34.83 7.10
N SER A 134 0.32 -33.72 7.65
CA SER A 134 -0.65 -32.84 6.99
C SER A 134 0.05 -31.85 6.06
N LEU A 135 1.23 -31.37 6.44
CA LEU A 135 2.08 -30.52 5.58
C LEU A 135 2.51 -31.24 4.30
N VAL A 136 2.92 -32.50 4.41
CA VAL A 136 3.29 -33.33 3.25
C VAL A 136 2.10 -33.56 2.32
N LYS A 137 0.88 -33.78 2.85
CA LYS A 137 -0.35 -33.89 2.05
C LYS A 137 -0.69 -32.59 1.32
N LEU A 138 -0.31 -31.44 1.87
CA LEU A 138 -0.47 -30.12 1.27
C LEU A 138 0.69 -29.73 0.33
N GLY A 139 1.67 -30.62 0.12
CA GLY A 139 2.87 -30.33 -0.70
C GLY A 139 3.83 -29.32 -0.07
N LEU A 140 3.69 -29.06 1.23
CA LEU A 140 4.52 -28.12 1.98
C LEU A 140 5.61 -28.89 2.74
N LYS A 141 6.84 -28.37 2.71
CA LYS A 141 7.96 -28.90 3.49
C LYS A 141 8.26 -27.98 4.65
N ARG A 142 8.12 -28.48 5.89
CA ARG A 142 8.55 -27.73 7.07
C ARG A 142 10.05 -27.49 6.97
N THR A 143 10.42 -26.22 6.82
CA THR A 143 11.81 -25.80 6.82
C THR A 143 12.09 -25.16 8.16
N ILE A 144 12.60 -25.96 9.11
CA ILE A 144 13.09 -25.46 10.38
C ILE A 144 14.49 -24.90 10.11
N LYS A 145 14.58 -23.57 10.01
CA LYS A 145 15.84 -22.85 9.95
C LYS A 145 16.04 -22.15 11.28
N ASP A 146 17.15 -22.47 11.95
CA ASP A 146 17.59 -21.73 13.13
C ASP A 146 18.04 -20.34 12.66
N ASN A 147 17.18 -19.34 12.87
CA ASN A 147 17.43 -18.00 12.36
C ASN A 147 18.18 -17.20 13.42
N PHE A 148 19.52 -17.31 13.39
CA PHE A 148 20.40 -16.54 14.26
C PHE A 148 20.15 -15.04 14.06
N ARG A 149 19.60 -14.39 15.09
CA ARG A 149 19.22 -12.97 15.04
C ARG A 149 20.23 -12.15 15.83
N ILE A 150 20.97 -11.29 15.13
CA ILE A 150 21.83 -10.29 15.74
C ILE A 150 21.02 -9.01 15.94
N VAL A 151 20.78 -8.62 17.19
CA VAL A 151 20.11 -7.37 17.53
C VAL A 151 21.13 -6.46 18.23
N PRO A 152 21.72 -5.47 17.53
CA PRO A 152 22.57 -4.47 18.18
C PRO A 152 21.72 -3.62 19.13
N ARG A 153 22.22 -3.35 20.35
CA ARG A 153 21.62 -2.39 21.28
C ARG A 153 22.05 -0.98 20.91
N LEU A 154 21.21 -0.26 20.18
CA LEU A 154 21.49 1.11 19.75
C LEU A 154 21.49 2.11 20.93
N GLU A 155 20.69 1.86 21.97
CA GLU A 155 20.67 2.68 23.21
C GLU A 155 21.99 2.65 23.99
N ALA A 156 22.79 1.58 23.87
CA ALA A 156 24.07 1.47 24.58
C ALA A 156 25.16 2.39 24.00
N LEU A 157 24.97 2.94 22.79
CA LEU A 157 25.88 3.92 22.18
C LEU A 157 25.56 5.37 22.54
N GLN A 158 24.35 5.66 23.03
CA GLN A 158 23.91 7.03 23.35
C GLN A 158 24.13 7.41 24.83
N GLY A 159 24.63 6.47 25.64
CA GLY A 159 24.82 6.62 27.09
C GLY A 159 26.26 6.80 27.57
N GLU A 160 27.22 7.02 26.67
CA GLU A 160 28.61 7.40 26.99
C GLU A 160 28.89 8.85 26.62
#